data_AF-A0A8T9S9K5-F1
#
_entry.id   AF-A0A8T9S9K5-F1
#
_cell.length_a   1.000
_cell.length_b   1.000
_cell.length_c   1.000
_cell.angle_alpha   90.00
_cell.angle_beta   90.00
_cell.angle_gamma   90.00
#
_symmetry.space_group_name_H-M   'P 1'
#
loop_
_entity.id
_entity.type
_entity.pdbx_description
1 polymer ?
#
loop_
_entity_poly.entity_id
_entity_poly.type
_entity_poly.pdbx_seq_one_letter_code
_entity_poly.pdbx_strand_id
1 'polypeptide(L)'
;MIPFSSRVFFSSCRARLGLFATLGGLLTTAAQAQQLAFPGAEGAGRFVTGGRGKSSVPTTVYEVTSLADTNTPGTLRYACSQSAAVAPYRTIVFRVCGTIHLTNRLSIPANTTIAGQTAPGDGICTADRQVQVNGNNVIVRFMRFRTGDAYPQQTNIGMTNGNGDEDALSSTERKNIVIDHCTMSWSMDEAFTFYGATTDSMTLQWNMISEPLNYSYHFETGDTDYERHGYGGIWGGRRASFHHNLFAHCVSRTPRWNGTRYGAAIGSENCDFRNNVIYNWGTGANAYGGEGGNYNMVNNYYKYGPSTGTSTTNRSRVFQAYKQTTAPVLPYPQLYIAGNYVDGNPTVTAANWKGVSMNGGTAADTALSKVATPFNVAPLNTQTAQAAYASVLQGAGCILPVRDALDQRIVQDVQNRTGAIIDVQGGFPAKTPISTSIVAWPVLTCGAAPVDSDHDGMPDVYELNNGLAPLNPADRQFIAANGYTNLENYLNGLVTVISGTRATGAVSQPLRLYPNPAAEQLTVEHPRASAEASVSVYNFVGQRVASFKPAAGGVATPVNLGTLAKGNYLVVYTDANVSLTAKCTHE
;
A
#
# COMPACT_ATOMS: atom_id res chain seq x y z
N MET A 1 -46.93 -67.76 -70.62
CA MET A 1 -47.58 -66.84 -71.58
C MET A 1 -48.17 -65.68 -70.78
N ILE A 2 -47.89 -64.46 -71.25
CA ILE A 2 -48.15 -63.07 -70.80
C ILE A 2 -49.63 -62.85 -70.31
N PRO A 3 -50.09 -61.79 -69.56
CA PRO A 3 -49.61 -60.90 -68.45
C PRO A 3 -50.68 -60.39 -67.40
N PHE A 4 -50.28 -59.38 -66.57
CA PHE A 4 -51.04 -58.25 -65.91
C PHE A 4 -51.94 -58.59 -64.67
N SER A 5 -52.08 -57.80 -63.57
CA SER A 5 -51.89 -56.36 -63.26
C SER A 5 -51.83 -56.06 -61.73
N SER A 6 -50.91 -55.14 -61.35
CA SER A 6 -50.96 -53.96 -60.43
C SER A 6 -51.75 -53.85 -59.08
N ARG A 7 -50.98 -53.51 -58.02
CA ARG A 7 -51.14 -52.47 -56.94
C ARG A 7 -52.22 -52.65 -55.83
N VAL A 8 -51.89 -52.86 -54.53
CA VAL A 8 -51.29 -52.04 -53.42
C VAL A 8 -52.30 -51.20 -52.62
N PHE A 9 -52.41 -51.42 -51.28
CA PHE A 9 -52.25 -50.43 -50.18
C PHE A 9 -52.46 -51.09 -48.78
N PHE A 10 -51.62 -50.73 -47.78
CA PHE A 10 -51.65 -51.19 -46.38
C PHE A 10 -51.74 -49.98 -45.42
N SER A 11 -52.43 -50.11 -44.28
CA SER A 11 -52.44 -49.12 -43.18
C SER A 11 -52.32 -49.76 -41.79
N SER A 12 -51.21 -49.42 -41.13
CA SER A 12 -50.95 -49.12 -39.70
C SER A 12 -51.70 -49.82 -38.55
N CYS A 13 -50.91 -50.38 -37.60
CA CYS A 13 -51.32 -50.70 -36.23
C CYS A 13 -50.33 -50.06 -35.21
N ARG A 14 -50.84 -49.53 -34.09
CA ARG A 14 -50.11 -48.75 -33.07
C ARG A 14 -49.54 -49.65 -31.95
N ALA A 15 -48.30 -49.39 -31.51
CA ALA A 15 -47.69 -49.97 -30.31
C ALA A 15 -47.37 -48.87 -29.26
N ARG A 16 -47.59 -49.19 -27.98
CA ARG A 16 -47.37 -48.31 -26.81
C ARG A 16 -45.90 -48.36 -26.35
N LEU A 17 -45.29 -47.20 -26.12
CA LEU A 17 -43.94 -47.06 -25.54
C LEU A 17 -44.05 -46.62 -24.07
N GLY A 18 -43.36 -47.33 -23.18
CA GLY A 18 -43.22 -46.98 -21.76
C GLY A 18 -42.14 -45.91 -21.53
N LEU A 19 -42.42 -44.98 -20.61
CA LEU A 19 -41.56 -43.85 -20.26
C LEU A 19 -40.62 -44.24 -19.11
N PHE A 20 -39.33 -44.43 -19.39
CA PHE A 20 -38.28 -44.47 -18.37
C PHE A 20 -37.81 -43.03 -18.12
N ALA A 21 -38.09 -42.49 -16.93
CA ALA A 21 -37.53 -41.21 -16.49
C ALA A 21 -36.12 -41.45 -15.93
N THR A 22 -35.10 -41.13 -16.71
CA THR A 22 -33.71 -41.03 -16.25
C THR A 22 -33.55 -39.72 -15.48
N LEU A 23 -33.41 -39.82 -14.16
CA LEU A 23 -33.05 -38.70 -13.28
C LEU A 23 -31.57 -38.37 -13.52
N GLY A 24 -31.29 -37.57 -14.55
CA GLY A 24 -29.97 -36.98 -14.78
C GLY A 24 -29.68 -35.92 -13.72
N GLY A 25 -29.01 -36.32 -12.64
CA GLY A 25 -28.50 -35.37 -11.65
C GLY A 25 -27.48 -34.43 -12.30
N LEU A 26 -27.89 -33.20 -12.58
CA LEU A 26 -26.97 -32.11 -12.83
C LEU A 26 -26.18 -31.87 -11.55
N LEU A 27 -24.99 -32.45 -11.46
CA LEU A 27 -23.94 -32.00 -10.55
C LEU A 27 -23.54 -30.59 -10.99
N THR A 28 -24.22 -29.58 -10.49
CA THR A 28 -23.74 -28.20 -10.53
C THR A 28 -22.52 -28.14 -9.64
N THR A 29 -21.33 -28.28 -10.22
CA THR A 29 -20.10 -27.88 -9.54
C THR A 29 -20.18 -26.38 -9.32
N ALA A 30 -20.52 -25.97 -8.10
CA ALA A 30 -20.41 -24.57 -7.71
C ALA A 30 -18.94 -24.17 -7.86
N ALA A 31 -18.62 -23.43 -8.91
CA ALA A 31 -17.30 -22.83 -9.07
C ALA A 31 -17.12 -21.83 -7.92
N GLN A 32 -16.40 -22.24 -6.86
CA GLN A 32 -15.99 -21.29 -5.84
C GLN A 32 -14.98 -20.33 -6.45
N ALA A 33 -15.31 -19.04 -6.44
CA ALA A 33 -14.37 -18.00 -6.82
C ALA A 33 -13.12 -18.11 -5.94
N GLN A 34 -11.94 -17.94 -6.54
CA GLN A 34 -10.68 -17.99 -5.81
C GLN A 34 -10.66 -16.94 -4.69
N GLN A 35 -10.34 -17.35 -3.47
CA GLN A 35 -10.30 -16.47 -2.29
C GLN A 35 -9.28 -15.35 -2.46
N LEU A 36 -9.70 -14.10 -2.28
CA LEU A 36 -8.78 -12.95 -2.24
C LEU A 36 -7.80 -13.09 -1.07
N ALA A 37 -6.64 -12.44 -1.17
CA ALA A 37 -5.64 -12.38 -0.10
C ALA A 37 -6.27 -11.83 1.20
N PHE A 38 -7.03 -10.74 1.06
CA PHE A 38 -7.87 -10.12 2.07
C PHE A 38 -8.94 -9.26 1.37
N PRO A 39 -10.02 -8.84 2.05
CA PRO A 39 -10.97 -7.88 1.49
C PRO A 39 -10.25 -6.59 1.06
N GLY A 40 -10.39 -6.19 -0.21
CA GLY A 40 -9.70 -5.03 -0.78
C GLY A 40 -8.33 -5.32 -1.39
N ALA A 41 -7.88 -6.58 -1.44
CA ALA A 41 -6.72 -6.96 -2.23
C ALA A 41 -7.04 -6.90 -3.74
N GLU A 42 -6.27 -6.12 -4.48
CA GLU A 42 -6.44 -5.90 -5.92
C GLU A 42 -5.16 -6.24 -6.70
N GLY A 43 -5.23 -6.16 -8.03
CA GLY A 43 -4.05 -6.33 -8.89
C GLY A 43 -3.56 -7.77 -9.02
N ALA A 44 -2.34 -7.92 -9.54
CA ALA A 44 -1.79 -9.23 -9.90
C ALA A 44 -1.55 -10.15 -8.70
N GLY A 45 -1.30 -9.60 -7.51
CA GLY A 45 -1.12 -10.31 -6.25
C GLY A 45 -2.42 -10.58 -5.46
N ARG A 46 -3.60 -10.22 -5.97
CA ARG A 46 -4.87 -10.27 -5.22
C ARG A 46 -5.27 -11.63 -4.63
N PHE A 47 -4.65 -12.72 -5.08
CA PHE A 47 -4.93 -14.09 -4.62
C PHE A 47 -3.80 -14.73 -3.82
N VAL A 48 -2.77 -13.95 -3.46
CA VAL A 48 -1.68 -14.40 -2.60
C VAL A 48 -2.26 -14.86 -1.26
N THR A 49 -1.75 -15.95 -0.72
CA THR A 49 -2.27 -16.53 0.54
C THR A 49 -1.44 -16.17 1.76
N GLY A 50 -0.19 -15.74 1.55
CA GLY A 50 0.75 -15.43 2.61
C GLY A 50 0.88 -16.61 3.59
N GLY A 51 0.70 -16.31 4.86
CA GLY A 51 0.74 -17.23 5.98
C GLY A 51 -0.52 -18.04 6.26
N ARG A 52 -1.61 -17.95 5.48
CA ARG A 52 -2.93 -18.55 5.78
C ARG A 52 -2.90 -20.02 6.24
N GLY A 53 -1.97 -20.80 5.73
CA GLY A 53 -1.94 -22.24 5.99
C GLY A 53 -3.06 -23.01 5.29
N LYS A 54 -3.20 -24.27 5.67
CA LYS A 54 -4.25 -25.19 5.21
C LYS A 54 -4.82 -25.91 6.42
N SER A 55 -6.02 -26.47 6.33
CA SER A 55 -6.58 -27.26 7.45
C SER A 55 -5.70 -28.43 7.89
N SER A 56 -4.94 -29.05 6.98
CA SER A 56 -3.99 -30.12 7.29
C SER A 56 -2.63 -29.63 7.79
N VAL A 57 -2.28 -28.36 7.54
CA VAL A 57 -1.02 -27.74 7.97
C VAL A 57 -1.35 -26.29 8.34
N PRO A 58 -1.87 -26.05 9.55
CA PRO A 58 -2.30 -24.72 9.98
C PRO A 58 -1.14 -23.73 10.00
N THR A 59 -1.46 -22.43 9.97
CA THR A 59 -0.45 -21.40 10.20
C THR A 59 0.18 -21.56 11.59
N THR A 60 1.50 -21.42 11.67
CA THR A 60 2.17 -21.12 12.94
C THR A 60 2.01 -19.63 13.21
N VAL A 61 1.61 -19.25 14.42
CA VAL A 61 1.50 -17.85 14.82
C VAL A 61 2.73 -17.48 15.63
N TYR A 62 3.35 -16.36 15.26
CA TYR A 62 4.45 -15.77 16.02
C TYR A 62 4.01 -14.42 16.54
N GLU A 63 3.95 -14.29 17.85
CA GLU A 63 3.74 -13.02 18.53
C GLU A 63 5.09 -12.33 18.77
N VAL A 64 5.24 -11.13 18.23
CA VAL A 64 6.36 -10.25 18.56
C VAL A 64 6.01 -9.48 19.83
N THR A 65 6.67 -9.83 20.93
CA THR A 65 6.47 -9.24 22.27
C THR A 65 7.65 -8.37 22.71
N SER A 66 8.73 -8.34 21.92
CA SER A 66 9.94 -7.56 22.20
C SER A 66 10.43 -6.79 20.97
N LEU A 67 10.92 -5.58 21.19
CA LEU A 67 11.57 -4.75 20.17
C LEU A 67 13.04 -5.13 19.92
N ALA A 68 13.58 -6.08 20.68
CA ALA A 68 14.95 -6.53 20.49
C ALA A 68 15.13 -7.26 19.15
N ASP A 69 16.25 -7.02 18.48
CA ASP A 69 16.62 -7.71 17.24
C ASP A 69 17.54 -8.92 17.50
N THR A 70 17.04 -9.89 18.25
CA THR A 70 17.76 -11.15 18.58
C THR A 70 17.09 -12.35 17.93
N ASN A 71 17.76 -13.51 17.90
CA ASN A 71 17.14 -14.76 17.46
C ASN A 71 16.53 -15.54 18.63
N THR A 72 15.71 -14.89 19.46
CA THR A 72 15.01 -15.48 20.61
C THR A 72 13.49 -15.38 20.45
N PRO A 73 12.69 -16.34 20.94
CA PRO A 73 11.23 -16.25 20.91
C PRO A 73 10.71 -14.88 21.39
N GLY A 74 9.67 -14.36 20.72
CA GLY A 74 9.12 -13.03 20.99
C GLY A 74 9.72 -11.89 20.15
N THR A 75 10.73 -12.13 19.31
CA THR A 75 11.28 -11.12 18.40
C THR A 75 10.87 -11.35 16.94
N LEU A 76 10.84 -10.27 16.16
CA LEU A 76 10.60 -10.34 14.72
C LEU A 76 11.66 -11.19 14.00
N ARG A 77 12.94 -11.04 14.37
CA ARG A 77 14.02 -11.82 13.76
C ARG A 77 13.87 -13.31 14.01
N TYR A 78 13.47 -13.72 15.21
CA TYR A 78 13.21 -15.13 15.50
C TYR A 78 12.09 -15.68 14.61
N ALA A 79 10.96 -14.98 14.49
CA ALA A 79 9.83 -15.39 13.66
C ALA A 79 10.21 -15.56 12.18
N CYS A 80 11.03 -14.66 11.64
CA CYS A 80 11.54 -14.74 10.27
C CYS A 80 12.62 -15.83 10.09
N SER A 81 13.35 -16.18 11.14
CA SER A 81 14.48 -17.14 11.06
C SER A 81 14.05 -18.60 11.21
N GLN A 82 12.78 -18.88 11.54
CA GLN A 82 12.28 -20.25 11.65
C GLN A 82 12.27 -20.96 10.28
N SER A 83 12.77 -22.19 10.25
CA SER A 83 12.85 -22.98 9.02
C SER A 83 11.45 -23.32 8.51
N ALA A 84 11.35 -23.62 7.20
CA ALA A 84 10.08 -24.07 6.61
C ALA A 84 9.60 -25.43 7.15
N ALA A 85 10.50 -26.23 7.75
CA ALA A 85 10.13 -27.48 8.43
C ALA A 85 9.41 -27.22 9.76
N VAL A 86 9.78 -26.14 10.47
CA VAL A 86 9.16 -25.74 11.75
C VAL A 86 7.89 -24.92 11.51
N ALA A 87 7.93 -23.98 10.56
CA ALA A 87 6.81 -23.12 10.22
C ALA A 87 6.59 -23.10 8.70
N PRO A 88 5.90 -24.12 8.13
CA PRO A 88 5.60 -24.19 6.70
C PRO A 88 4.77 -23.00 6.20
N TYR A 89 3.90 -22.48 7.06
CA TYR A 89 3.15 -21.23 6.90
C TYR A 89 3.23 -20.47 8.21
N ARG A 90 3.37 -19.15 8.15
CA ARG A 90 3.46 -18.33 9.36
C ARG A 90 2.73 -17.01 9.25
N THR A 91 2.08 -16.64 10.33
CA THR A 91 1.46 -15.32 10.51
C THR A 91 2.14 -14.66 11.70
N ILE A 92 2.74 -13.49 11.45
CA ILE A 92 3.46 -12.70 12.45
C ILE A 92 2.55 -11.55 12.88
N VAL A 93 2.22 -11.53 14.17
CA VAL A 93 1.43 -10.49 14.83
C VAL A 93 2.29 -9.77 15.87
N PHE A 94 1.90 -8.56 16.26
CA PHE A 94 2.65 -7.72 17.18
C PHE A 94 1.85 -7.50 18.47
N ARG A 95 2.50 -7.75 19.60
CA ARG A 95 2.02 -7.46 20.96
C ARG A 95 2.89 -6.41 21.65
N VAL A 96 3.66 -5.69 20.84
CA VAL A 96 4.51 -4.57 21.24
C VAL A 96 4.41 -3.49 20.16
N CYS A 97 4.55 -2.24 20.56
CA CYS A 97 4.69 -1.11 19.66
C CYS A 97 6.09 -0.50 19.81
N GLY A 98 6.55 0.20 18.78
CA GLY A 98 7.83 0.89 18.79
C GLY A 98 8.70 0.60 17.58
N THR A 99 9.96 1.00 17.68
CA THR A 99 10.95 0.82 16.62
C THR A 99 11.86 -0.36 16.96
N ILE A 100 11.90 -1.36 16.08
CA ILE A 100 12.85 -2.46 16.10
C ILE A 100 14.12 -2.01 15.37
N HIS A 101 15.17 -1.75 16.14
CA HIS A 101 16.49 -1.38 15.62
C HIS A 101 17.23 -2.63 15.18
N LEU A 102 17.31 -2.85 13.86
CA LEU A 102 17.88 -4.06 13.30
C LEU A 102 19.41 -4.00 13.36
N THR A 103 20.03 -5.09 13.79
CA THR A 103 21.49 -5.26 13.85
C THR A 103 22.07 -5.77 12.53
N ASN A 104 21.25 -6.49 11.76
CA ASN A 104 21.59 -7.03 10.44
C ASN A 104 20.37 -6.97 9.51
N ARG A 105 20.59 -7.12 8.20
CA ARG A 105 19.49 -7.28 7.24
C ARG A 105 18.50 -8.36 7.72
N LEU A 106 17.21 -8.08 7.60
CA LEU A 106 16.14 -9.01 8.01
C LEU A 106 15.53 -9.64 6.75
N SER A 107 15.50 -10.97 6.70
CA SER A 107 15.00 -11.72 5.55
C SER A 107 13.63 -12.33 5.85
N ILE A 108 12.59 -11.92 5.13
CA ILE A 108 11.24 -12.49 5.21
C ILE A 108 11.17 -13.75 4.33
N PRO A 109 10.89 -14.93 4.91
CA PRO A 109 10.85 -16.19 4.17
C PRO A 109 9.49 -16.43 3.51
N ALA A 110 9.40 -17.51 2.74
CA ALA A 110 8.19 -17.87 2.01
C ALA A 110 7.01 -18.18 2.94
N ASN A 111 5.79 -18.05 2.42
CA ASN A 111 4.54 -18.36 3.11
C ASN A 111 4.37 -17.57 4.42
N THR A 112 4.59 -16.26 4.35
CA THR A 112 4.57 -15.36 5.51
C THR A 112 3.51 -14.29 5.34
N THR A 113 2.68 -14.07 6.37
CA THR A 113 1.91 -12.84 6.55
C THR A 113 2.53 -12.05 7.70
N ILE A 114 2.90 -10.79 7.48
CA ILE A 114 3.26 -9.83 8.55
C ILE A 114 2.10 -8.85 8.69
N ALA A 115 1.46 -8.86 9.85
CA ALA A 115 0.26 -8.07 10.14
C ALA A 115 0.55 -6.93 11.12
N GLY A 116 1.18 -5.86 10.62
CA GLY A 116 1.56 -4.70 11.44
C GLY A 116 0.39 -4.00 12.14
N GLN A 117 -0.83 -4.12 11.60
CA GLN A 117 -2.05 -3.54 12.18
C GLN A 117 -2.45 -4.16 13.54
N THR A 118 -1.80 -5.25 13.95
CA THR A 118 -2.02 -5.88 15.27
C THR A 118 -1.23 -5.22 16.40
N ALA A 119 -0.20 -4.44 16.08
CA ALA A 119 0.59 -3.73 17.09
C ALA A 119 -0.32 -2.79 17.92
N PRO A 120 -0.14 -2.69 19.24
CA PRO A 120 -0.87 -1.72 20.06
C PRO A 120 -0.39 -0.29 19.80
N GLY A 121 -1.10 0.71 20.34
CA GLY A 121 -0.67 2.11 20.30
C GLY A 121 -0.43 2.62 18.88
N ASP A 122 0.71 3.27 18.64
CA ASP A 122 1.03 3.90 17.36
C ASP A 122 1.61 2.93 16.30
N GLY A 123 1.75 1.65 16.64
CA GLY A 123 2.17 0.60 15.73
C GLY A 123 3.66 0.26 15.79
N ILE A 124 4.19 -0.30 14.70
CA ILE A 124 5.55 -0.85 14.63
C ILE A 124 6.36 -0.27 13.47
N CYS A 125 7.65 -0.06 13.71
CA CYS A 125 8.64 0.38 12.72
C CYS A 125 9.88 -0.52 12.79
N THR A 126 10.56 -0.74 11.66
CA THR A 126 11.94 -1.25 11.63
C THR A 126 12.90 -0.12 11.25
N ALA A 127 14.11 -0.14 11.81
CA ALA A 127 15.15 0.83 11.53
C ALA A 127 16.54 0.20 11.43
N ASP A 128 17.51 1.02 11.05
CA ASP A 128 18.96 0.79 11.00
C ASP A 128 19.47 -0.17 9.91
N ARG A 129 18.70 -1.18 9.51
CA ARG A 129 19.06 -2.13 8.43
C ARG A 129 17.89 -2.46 7.50
N GLN A 130 18.23 -2.85 6.28
CA GLN A 130 17.28 -3.26 5.23
C GLN A 130 16.42 -4.47 5.64
N VAL A 131 15.15 -4.45 5.25
CA VAL A 131 14.28 -5.63 5.21
C VAL A 131 14.16 -6.16 3.78
N GLN A 132 14.28 -7.47 3.61
CA GLN A 132 14.24 -8.14 2.31
C GLN A 132 13.15 -9.21 2.28
N VAL A 133 12.29 -9.18 1.26
CA VAL A 133 11.40 -10.31 0.95
C VAL A 133 12.15 -11.33 0.12
N ASN A 134 12.68 -12.37 0.78
CA ASN A 134 13.41 -13.46 0.13
C ASN A 134 12.54 -14.71 -0.08
N GLY A 135 11.27 -14.66 0.32
CA GLY A 135 10.28 -15.72 0.12
C GLY A 135 9.34 -15.49 -1.05
N ASN A 136 8.70 -16.56 -1.52
CA ASN A 136 7.50 -16.49 -2.35
C ASN A 136 6.24 -16.56 -1.46
N ASN A 137 5.09 -16.09 -1.96
CA ASN A 137 3.82 -16.14 -1.22
C ASN A 137 3.91 -15.37 0.10
N VAL A 138 4.08 -14.04 0.00
CA VAL A 138 4.29 -13.14 1.13
C VAL A 138 3.26 -12.01 1.11
N ILE A 139 2.69 -11.72 2.27
CA ILE A 139 1.84 -10.55 2.51
C ILE A 139 2.49 -9.71 3.63
N VAL A 140 2.69 -8.42 3.38
CA VAL A 140 3.15 -7.46 4.41
C VAL A 140 2.18 -6.29 4.44
N ARG A 141 1.63 -5.99 5.61
CA ARG A 141 0.68 -4.89 5.77
C ARG A 141 0.98 -4.03 6.98
N PHE A 142 0.75 -2.72 6.85
CA PHE A 142 0.80 -1.76 7.97
C PHE A 142 2.13 -1.76 8.72
N MET A 143 3.24 -1.86 7.99
CA MET A 143 4.60 -1.78 8.52
C MET A 143 5.27 -0.47 8.10
N ARG A 144 6.17 0.04 8.94
CA ARG A 144 7.07 1.14 8.59
C ARG A 144 8.50 0.61 8.47
N PHE A 145 9.16 0.94 7.38
CA PHE A 145 10.55 0.62 7.10
C PHE A 145 11.33 1.93 6.98
N ARG A 146 12.19 2.21 7.97
CA ARG A 146 12.95 3.46 8.06
C ARG A 146 14.42 3.19 8.36
N THR A 147 15.15 2.71 7.37
CA THR A 147 16.54 2.24 7.50
C THR A 147 17.44 3.30 8.12
N GLY A 148 17.40 4.54 7.63
CA GLY A 148 18.33 5.59 8.03
C GLY A 148 19.77 5.25 7.66
N ASP A 149 20.70 6.04 8.19
CA ASP A 149 22.13 5.93 7.90
C ASP A 149 22.99 5.54 9.13
N ALA A 150 22.38 4.94 10.15
CA ALA A 150 23.07 4.56 11.39
C ALA A 150 24.16 3.50 11.15
N TYR A 151 23.84 2.46 10.38
CA TYR A 151 24.75 1.33 10.14
C TYR A 151 26.11 1.73 9.52
N PRO A 152 26.19 2.47 8.41
CA PRO A 152 27.48 2.85 7.83
C PRO A 152 28.28 3.80 8.74
N GLN A 153 27.61 4.60 9.56
CA GLN A 153 28.28 5.45 10.57
C GLN A 153 28.90 4.61 11.70
N GLN A 154 28.17 3.61 12.19
CA GLN A 154 28.64 2.75 13.29
C GLN A 154 29.78 1.82 12.86
N THR A 155 29.72 1.32 11.63
CA THR A 155 30.73 0.39 11.08
C THR A 155 31.94 1.11 10.49
N ASN A 156 31.80 2.39 10.14
CA ASN A 156 32.84 3.22 9.53
C ASN A 156 33.50 2.55 8.31
N ILE A 157 32.68 1.94 7.45
CA ILE A 157 33.11 1.23 6.22
C ILE A 157 33.84 2.17 5.24
N GLY A 158 33.57 3.48 5.30
CA GLY A 158 34.17 4.49 4.43
C GLY A 158 33.65 4.42 3.00
N MET A 159 34.45 4.92 2.05
CA MET A 159 34.15 4.91 0.61
C MET A 159 34.55 3.56 0.01
N THR A 160 33.83 2.52 0.41
CA THR A 160 33.98 1.15 -0.08
C THR A 160 32.79 0.80 -0.95
N ASN A 161 33.02 0.18 -2.10
CA ASN A 161 31.95 -0.24 -3.02
C ASN A 161 30.87 -1.05 -2.31
N GLY A 162 29.61 -0.64 -2.46
CA GLY A 162 28.45 -1.27 -1.80
C GLY A 162 28.19 -0.76 -0.39
N ASN A 163 28.90 0.27 0.08
CA ASN A 163 28.47 0.99 1.28
C ASN A 163 27.18 1.77 0.96
N GLY A 164 26.23 1.79 1.89
CA GLY A 164 24.94 2.45 1.71
C GLY A 164 24.06 1.85 0.60
N ASP A 165 24.27 0.58 0.23
CA ASP A 165 23.47 -0.20 -0.76
C ASP A 165 22.14 -0.75 -0.17
N GLU A 166 21.70 -0.19 0.97
CA GLU A 166 20.56 -0.72 1.71
C GLU A 166 19.29 0.08 1.42
N ASP A 167 18.34 -0.62 0.80
CA ASP A 167 16.96 -0.15 0.64
C ASP A 167 16.20 -0.13 1.97
N ALA A 168 15.01 0.49 1.98
CA ALA A 168 14.07 0.31 3.10
C ALA A 168 13.40 -1.07 3.04
N LEU A 169 12.88 -1.44 1.86
CA LEU A 169 12.27 -2.74 1.62
C LEU A 169 12.54 -3.21 0.19
N SER A 170 13.11 -4.41 0.03
CA SER A 170 13.48 -4.92 -1.29
C SER A 170 13.11 -6.38 -1.55
N SER A 171 13.07 -6.76 -2.82
CA SER A 171 12.96 -8.14 -3.28
C SER A 171 13.43 -8.28 -4.72
N THR A 172 14.05 -9.40 -5.03
CA THR A 172 14.37 -9.77 -6.42
C THR A 172 14.01 -11.22 -6.69
N GLU A 173 13.50 -11.49 -7.89
CA GLU A 173 13.23 -12.85 -8.37
C GLU A 173 12.23 -13.62 -7.48
N ARG A 174 11.14 -12.96 -7.04
CA ARG A 174 10.12 -13.55 -6.15
C ARG A 174 8.71 -13.35 -6.67
N LYS A 175 7.84 -14.32 -6.39
CA LYS A 175 6.45 -14.35 -6.87
C LYS A 175 5.44 -14.46 -5.76
N ASN A 176 4.20 -14.07 -6.08
CA ASN A 176 3.05 -14.08 -5.19
C ASN A 176 3.31 -13.16 -3.98
N ILE A 177 3.30 -11.85 -4.23
CA ILE A 177 3.61 -10.85 -3.19
C ILE A 177 2.52 -9.79 -3.13
N VAL A 178 2.11 -9.43 -1.92
CA VAL A 178 1.30 -8.23 -1.67
C VAL A 178 1.97 -7.39 -0.59
N ILE A 179 2.25 -6.13 -0.93
CA ILE A 179 2.67 -5.09 0.02
C ILE A 179 1.56 -4.03 0.04
N ASP A 180 0.89 -3.89 1.17
CA ASP A 180 -0.32 -3.06 1.31
C ASP A 180 -0.24 -2.15 2.54
N HIS A 181 -0.48 -0.85 2.37
CA HIS A 181 -0.46 0.12 3.47
C HIS A 181 0.85 0.13 4.29
N CYS A 182 2.00 -0.02 3.63
CA CYS A 182 3.31 0.14 4.25
C CYS A 182 3.92 1.51 3.93
N THR A 183 4.83 1.96 4.79
CA THR A 183 5.66 3.15 4.55
C THR A 183 7.11 2.75 4.44
N MET A 184 7.78 3.26 3.41
CA MET A 184 9.21 3.08 3.15
C MET A 184 9.88 4.46 3.08
N SER A 185 10.86 4.70 3.96
CA SER A 185 11.58 5.98 4.04
C SER A 185 13.05 5.83 4.44
N TRP A 186 13.82 6.90 4.20
CA TRP A 186 15.18 7.08 4.71
C TRP A 186 16.17 5.96 4.34
N SER A 187 15.98 5.29 3.20
CA SER A 187 17.00 4.41 2.61
C SER A 187 18.18 5.22 2.08
N MET A 188 19.35 4.60 1.95
CA MET A 188 20.53 5.24 1.35
C MET A 188 20.69 4.91 -0.13
N ASP A 189 20.16 3.76 -0.53
CA ASP A 189 19.98 3.37 -1.94
C ASP A 189 18.53 3.68 -2.34
N GLU A 190 17.62 2.71 -2.32
CA GLU A 190 16.25 2.93 -2.80
C GLU A 190 15.20 2.71 -1.72
N ALA A 191 14.13 3.50 -1.74
CA ALA A 191 13.10 3.33 -0.73
C ALA A 191 12.33 2.00 -0.93
N PHE A 192 12.05 1.61 -2.17
CA PHE A 192 11.36 0.34 -2.44
C PHE A 192 11.73 -0.24 -3.81
N THR A 193 12.36 -1.42 -3.80
CA THR A 193 12.87 -2.08 -5.01
C THR A 193 12.38 -3.52 -5.14
N PHE A 194 11.55 -3.79 -6.15
CA PHE A 194 10.97 -5.11 -6.43
C PHE A 194 10.97 -5.37 -7.93
N TYR A 195 11.84 -6.27 -8.40
CA TYR A 195 11.95 -6.61 -9.82
C TYR A 195 12.53 -8.01 -10.05
N GLY A 196 12.73 -8.40 -11.30
CA GLY A 196 13.40 -9.66 -11.65
C GLY A 196 12.67 -10.41 -12.76
N ALA A 197 13.39 -11.25 -13.49
CA ALA A 197 12.87 -12.01 -14.62
C ALA A 197 11.78 -13.02 -14.19
N THR A 198 11.86 -13.51 -12.96
CA THR A 198 10.92 -14.47 -12.37
C THR A 198 9.93 -13.83 -11.40
N THR A 199 10.03 -12.51 -11.17
CA THR A 199 9.07 -11.78 -10.33
C THR A 199 7.70 -11.78 -10.99
N ASP A 200 6.66 -12.24 -10.28
CA ASP A 200 5.34 -12.47 -10.88
C ASP A 200 4.22 -12.45 -9.84
N SER A 201 3.01 -12.05 -10.25
CA SER A 201 1.83 -11.94 -9.38
C SER A 201 2.11 -11.09 -8.13
N MET A 202 2.55 -9.85 -8.39
CA MET A 202 2.90 -8.88 -7.35
C MET A 202 1.89 -7.73 -7.34
N THR A 203 1.45 -7.31 -6.15
CA THR A 203 0.73 -6.05 -5.95
C THR A 203 1.45 -5.18 -4.92
N LEU A 204 1.67 -3.91 -5.27
CA LEU A 204 1.98 -2.81 -4.35
C LEU A 204 0.79 -1.85 -4.33
N GLN A 205 0.02 -1.83 -3.25
CA GLN A 205 -1.20 -1.02 -3.12
C GLN A 205 -1.22 -0.14 -1.87
N TRP A 206 -1.61 1.12 -2.02
CA TRP A 206 -1.81 2.04 -0.88
C TRP A 206 -0.55 2.27 -0.02
N ASN A 207 0.65 2.30 -0.60
CA ASN A 207 1.90 2.49 0.14
C ASN A 207 2.44 3.91 0.02
N MET A 208 3.29 4.31 0.97
CA MET A 208 4.04 5.56 0.92
C MET A 208 5.54 5.26 0.72
N ILE A 209 6.14 5.90 -0.28
CA ILE A 209 7.55 5.84 -0.62
C ILE A 209 8.07 7.28 -0.51
N SER A 210 8.83 7.59 0.54
CA SER A 210 9.16 8.99 0.83
C SER A 210 10.54 9.20 1.41
N GLU A 211 11.17 10.33 1.06
CA GLU A 211 12.46 10.75 1.60
C GLU A 211 13.56 9.66 1.62
N PRO A 212 13.85 8.97 0.51
CA PRO A 212 15.16 8.33 0.39
C PRO A 212 16.26 9.38 0.58
N LEU A 213 17.34 9.03 1.28
CA LEU A 213 18.42 9.95 1.64
C LEU A 213 19.28 10.22 0.41
N ASN A 214 19.42 11.49 0.04
CA ASN A 214 20.08 11.86 -1.19
C ASN A 214 21.59 11.84 -1.07
N TYR A 215 22.20 12.73 -0.29
CA TYR A 215 23.65 12.74 -0.07
C TYR A 215 24.00 12.10 1.28
N SER A 216 23.91 10.77 1.32
CA SER A 216 24.24 9.95 2.49
C SER A 216 25.48 9.08 2.22
N TYR A 217 25.51 7.81 2.66
CA TYR A 217 26.70 6.95 2.61
C TYR A 217 26.74 5.97 1.43
N HIS A 218 25.93 6.18 0.38
CA HIS A 218 25.94 5.35 -0.83
C HIS A 218 27.24 5.54 -1.63
N PHE A 219 27.96 4.46 -1.90
CA PHE A 219 29.24 4.52 -2.64
C PHE A 219 29.43 3.33 -3.58
N GLU A 220 29.74 3.61 -4.84
CA GLU A 220 30.06 2.62 -5.86
C GLU A 220 31.49 2.78 -6.40
N THR A 221 31.99 1.72 -7.04
CA THR A 221 33.32 1.73 -7.67
C THR A 221 33.36 2.77 -8.78
N GLY A 222 34.28 3.72 -8.66
CA GLY A 222 34.47 4.81 -9.62
C GLY A 222 34.02 6.17 -9.11
N ASP A 223 33.30 6.20 -7.98
CA ASP A 223 32.92 7.43 -7.33
C ASP A 223 34.11 8.12 -6.65
N THR A 224 34.07 9.45 -6.64
CA THR A 224 35.07 10.30 -5.97
C THR A 224 34.57 10.85 -4.63
N ASP A 225 33.27 10.69 -4.35
CA ASP A 225 32.57 11.03 -3.12
C ASP A 225 31.29 10.17 -3.04
N TYR A 226 30.56 10.19 -1.92
CA TYR A 226 29.28 9.50 -1.83
C TYR A 226 28.28 9.98 -2.89
N GLU A 227 27.57 9.05 -3.52
CA GLU A 227 26.60 9.36 -4.57
C GLU A 227 25.36 10.07 -4.01
N ARG A 228 24.78 10.94 -4.83
CA ARG A 228 23.46 11.52 -4.59
C ARG A 228 22.36 10.56 -5.06
N HIS A 229 21.98 9.61 -4.21
CA HIS A 229 21.18 8.43 -4.57
C HIS A 229 19.76 8.40 -3.96
N GLY A 230 19.13 9.55 -3.72
CA GLY A 230 17.81 9.60 -3.07
C GLY A 230 16.66 9.10 -3.96
N TYR A 231 16.57 7.79 -4.23
CA TYR A 231 15.71 7.22 -5.27
C TYR A 231 14.50 6.43 -4.73
N GLY A 232 13.39 6.49 -5.48
CA GLY A 232 12.16 5.76 -5.13
C GLY A 232 12.32 4.24 -5.27
N GLY A 233 12.86 3.78 -6.41
CA GLY A 233 13.37 2.42 -6.59
C GLY A 233 13.12 1.79 -7.97
N ILE A 234 13.62 0.56 -8.12
CA ILE A 234 13.50 -0.23 -9.37
C ILE A 234 12.34 -1.20 -9.27
N TRP A 235 11.37 -1.05 -10.17
CA TRP A 235 10.14 -1.84 -10.16
C TRP A 235 10.03 -2.70 -11.43
N GLY A 236 9.49 -3.90 -11.29
CA GLY A 236 9.29 -4.81 -12.42
C GLY A 236 8.62 -6.12 -12.03
N GLY A 237 8.24 -6.89 -13.04
CA GLY A 237 7.62 -8.20 -12.85
C GLY A 237 6.77 -8.63 -14.04
N ARG A 238 6.64 -9.93 -14.23
CA ARG A 238 5.88 -10.55 -15.31
C ARG A 238 4.41 -10.16 -15.31
N ARG A 239 3.80 -10.13 -14.12
CA ARG A 239 2.48 -9.54 -13.84
C ARG A 239 2.59 -8.79 -12.53
N ALA A 240 2.63 -7.46 -12.60
CA ALA A 240 2.75 -6.63 -11.42
C ALA A 240 1.79 -5.44 -11.47
N SER A 241 1.14 -5.13 -10.35
CA SER A 241 0.23 -4.00 -10.21
C SER A 241 0.74 -3.06 -9.13
N PHE A 242 0.87 -1.79 -9.47
CA PHE A 242 1.35 -0.73 -8.59
C PHE A 242 0.32 0.39 -8.60
N HIS A 243 -0.53 0.45 -7.56
CA HIS A 243 -1.62 1.42 -7.55
C HIS A 243 -1.86 2.10 -6.22
N HIS A 244 -2.40 3.32 -6.30
CA HIS A 244 -2.76 4.12 -5.12
C HIS A 244 -1.59 4.36 -4.16
N ASN A 245 -0.36 4.35 -4.66
CA ASN A 245 0.84 4.65 -3.87
C ASN A 245 1.19 6.13 -3.96
N LEU A 246 1.86 6.64 -2.93
CA LEU A 246 2.42 7.99 -2.87
C LEU A 246 3.95 7.92 -2.95
N PHE A 247 4.53 8.57 -3.96
CA PHE A 247 5.93 8.96 -3.96
C PHE A 247 6.06 10.42 -3.51
N ALA A 248 6.98 10.71 -2.60
CA ALA A 248 7.24 12.07 -2.15
C ALA A 248 8.74 12.30 -1.88
N HIS A 249 9.28 13.41 -2.37
CA HIS A 249 10.66 13.84 -2.09
C HIS A 249 11.74 12.85 -2.57
N CYS A 250 11.50 12.15 -3.67
CA CYS A 250 12.49 11.29 -4.33
C CYS A 250 13.20 12.06 -5.45
N VAL A 251 14.52 12.01 -5.53
CA VAL A 251 15.30 12.64 -6.62
C VAL A 251 14.88 12.10 -8.00
N SER A 252 14.70 10.79 -8.10
CA SER A 252 14.46 10.04 -9.33
C SER A 252 13.85 8.66 -9.01
N ARG A 253 13.69 7.82 -10.04
CA ARG A 253 13.18 6.43 -9.96
C ARG A 253 11.83 6.35 -9.26
N THR A 254 10.81 7.04 -9.80
CA THR A 254 9.43 6.99 -9.29
C THR A 254 8.44 6.32 -10.26
N PRO A 255 8.64 5.06 -10.71
CA PRO A 255 9.80 4.17 -10.53
C PRO A 255 10.79 4.22 -11.71
N ARG A 256 11.96 3.58 -11.57
CA ARG A 256 12.69 3.06 -12.74
C ARG A 256 12.11 1.69 -13.10
N TRP A 257 11.53 1.55 -14.27
CA TRP A 257 11.11 0.23 -14.74
C TRP A 257 12.31 -0.66 -15.02
N ASN A 258 12.22 -1.91 -14.62
CA ASN A 258 13.28 -2.88 -14.82
C ASN A 258 13.45 -3.25 -16.29
N GLY A 259 12.35 -3.40 -17.01
CA GLY A 259 12.37 -3.96 -18.35
C GLY A 259 12.88 -5.39 -18.34
N THR A 260 13.46 -5.81 -19.44
CA THR A 260 13.94 -7.18 -19.64
C THR A 260 15.47 -7.26 -19.65
N ARG A 261 16.14 -6.25 -19.07
CA ARG A 261 17.60 -6.06 -19.10
C ARG A 261 18.43 -7.15 -18.41
N TYR A 262 17.82 -7.97 -17.56
CA TYR A 262 18.46 -9.08 -16.88
C TYR A 262 18.12 -10.45 -17.49
N GLY A 263 18.07 -10.52 -18.82
CA GLY A 263 17.94 -11.79 -19.56
C GLY A 263 16.51 -12.33 -19.69
N ALA A 264 15.50 -11.55 -19.31
CA ALA A 264 14.10 -11.91 -19.54
C ALA A 264 13.75 -11.75 -21.04
N ALA A 265 12.75 -12.50 -21.51
CA ALA A 265 12.28 -12.35 -22.89
C ALA A 265 11.60 -10.98 -23.09
N ILE A 266 11.80 -10.34 -24.25
CA ILE A 266 11.08 -9.10 -24.61
C ILE A 266 9.57 -9.33 -24.48
N GLY A 267 8.87 -8.37 -23.85
CA GLY A 267 7.44 -8.41 -23.57
C GLY A 267 7.05 -9.27 -22.36
N SER A 268 8.01 -9.87 -21.65
CA SER A 268 7.71 -10.69 -20.48
C SER A 268 7.40 -9.86 -19.22
N GLU A 269 8.01 -8.69 -19.03
CA GLU A 269 7.64 -7.76 -17.96
C GLU A 269 6.34 -7.01 -18.34
N ASN A 270 5.27 -7.18 -17.54
CA ASN A 270 3.98 -6.53 -17.77
C ASN A 270 3.49 -5.90 -16.46
N CYS A 271 3.54 -4.56 -16.42
CA CYS A 271 3.24 -3.80 -15.20
C CYS A 271 2.08 -2.82 -15.40
N ASP A 272 1.22 -2.71 -14.38
CA ASP A 272 0.14 -1.73 -14.30
C ASP A 272 0.46 -0.66 -13.25
N PHE A 273 0.70 0.57 -13.69
CA PHE A 273 1.02 1.71 -12.84
C PHE A 273 -0.12 2.72 -12.89
N ARG A 274 -0.99 2.65 -11.87
CA ARG A 274 -2.30 3.30 -11.93
C ARG A 274 -2.67 4.03 -10.66
N ASN A 275 -3.25 5.22 -10.79
CA ASN A 275 -3.77 5.97 -9.64
C ASN A 275 -2.72 6.27 -8.55
N ASN A 276 -1.45 6.36 -8.89
CA ASN A 276 -0.40 6.77 -7.97
C ASN A 276 -0.27 8.30 -7.94
N VAL A 277 0.25 8.84 -6.83
CA VAL A 277 0.62 10.26 -6.69
C VAL A 277 2.13 10.36 -6.68
N ILE A 278 2.68 11.21 -7.55
CA ILE A 278 4.11 11.46 -7.66
C ILE A 278 4.35 12.92 -7.33
N TYR A 279 5.00 13.18 -6.20
CA TYR A 279 5.21 14.52 -5.66
C TYR A 279 6.69 14.86 -5.46
N ASN A 280 7.04 16.09 -5.83
CA ASN A 280 8.32 16.74 -5.49
C ASN A 280 9.56 15.95 -5.92
N TRP A 281 9.55 15.42 -7.15
CA TRP A 281 10.73 14.75 -7.69
C TRP A 281 11.88 15.73 -7.97
N GLY A 282 13.11 15.25 -8.08
CA GLY A 282 14.30 16.08 -8.33
C GLY A 282 14.45 16.60 -9.76
N THR A 283 15.68 16.96 -10.14
CA THR A 283 16.02 17.50 -11.47
C THR A 283 16.18 16.43 -12.56
N GLY A 284 16.17 15.15 -12.19
CA GLY A 284 16.23 14.00 -13.09
C GLY A 284 14.86 13.61 -13.67
N ALA A 285 14.81 12.47 -14.37
CA ALA A 285 13.53 11.88 -14.76
C ALA A 285 12.79 11.34 -13.52
N ASN A 286 11.47 11.49 -13.48
CA ASN A 286 10.64 10.85 -12.45
C ASN A 286 10.55 9.34 -12.72
N ALA A 287 9.61 8.91 -13.56
CA ALA A 287 9.52 7.55 -14.06
C ALA A 287 10.29 7.39 -15.37
N TYR A 288 11.10 6.33 -15.50
CA TYR A 288 11.89 6.08 -16.71
C TYR A 288 12.27 4.59 -16.87
N GLY A 289 12.94 4.24 -17.97
CA GLY A 289 13.46 2.90 -18.23
C GLY A 289 12.52 2.05 -19.09
N GLY A 290 12.42 0.76 -18.77
CA GLY A 290 11.42 -0.15 -19.32
C GLY A 290 11.85 -0.88 -20.60
N GLU A 291 13.16 -1.00 -20.83
CA GLU A 291 13.73 -1.65 -22.00
C GLU A 291 13.06 -3.01 -22.27
N GLY A 292 12.38 -3.17 -23.40
CA GLY A 292 11.71 -4.41 -23.79
C GLY A 292 10.47 -4.82 -22.97
N GLY A 293 9.95 -4.01 -22.06
CA GLY A 293 8.77 -4.32 -21.24
C GLY A 293 7.46 -3.72 -21.76
N ASN A 294 6.34 -4.06 -21.09
CA ASN A 294 4.99 -3.58 -21.37
C ASN A 294 4.39 -2.86 -20.15
N TYR A 295 3.89 -1.64 -20.32
CA TYR A 295 3.43 -0.83 -19.18
C TYR A 295 2.10 -0.12 -19.47
N ASN A 296 1.16 -0.27 -18.53
CA ASN A 296 0.03 0.66 -18.40
C ASN A 296 0.44 1.79 -17.45
N MET A 297 0.35 3.05 -17.87
CA MET A 297 0.51 4.22 -17.01
C MET A 297 -0.76 5.06 -17.05
N VAL A 298 -1.65 4.82 -16.09
CA VAL A 298 -3.05 5.27 -16.17
C VAL A 298 -3.47 6.09 -14.96
N ASN A 299 -4.04 7.27 -15.19
CA ASN A 299 -4.66 8.08 -14.15
C ASN A 299 -3.76 8.36 -12.92
N ASN A 300 -2.45 8.51 -13.13
CA ASN A 300 -1.54 8.96 -12.07
C ASN A 300 -1.57 10.49 -11.95
N TYR A 301 -1.29 11.01 -10.76
CA TYR A 301 -1.25 12.45 -10.46
C TYR A 301 0.19 12.91 -10.23
N TYR A 302 0.70 13.77 -11.10
CA TYR A 302 2.04 14.32 -11.03
C TYR A 302 1.98 15.75 -10.51
N LYS A 303 2.65 16.02 -9.38
CA LYS A 303 2.70 17.33 -8.75
C LYS A 303 4.14 17.76 -8.48
N TYR A 304 4.58 18.82 -9.16
CA TYR A 304 5.89 19.39 -8.88
C TYR A 304 5.90 20.09 -7.51
N GLY A 305 7.02 19.98 -6.80
CA GLY A 305 7.25 20.66 -5.51
C GLY A 305 8.51 21.53 -5.54
N PRO A 306 8.96 22.05 -4.39
CA PRO A 306 10.13 22.92 -4.29
C PRO A 306 11.44 22.33 -4.83
N SER A 307 11.63 21.01 -4.71
CA SER A 307 12.81 20.30 -5.21
C SER A 307 12.71 19.92 -6.69
N THR A 308 11.54 20.08 -7.31
CA THR A 308 11.37 19.82 -8.73
C THR A 308 11.96 20.95 -9.57
N GLY A 309 12.98 20.58 -10.35
CA GLY A 309 13.66 21.48 -11.29
C GLY A 309 12.69 22.32 -12.11
N THR A 310 13.03 23.59 -12.30
CA THR A 310 12.11 24.62 -12.83
C THR A 310 11.86 24.52 -14.34
N SER A 311 12.64 23.71 -15.07
CA SER A 311 12.46 23.56 -16.50
C SER A 311 11.11 22.94 -16.83
N THR A 312 10.48 23.44 -17.89
CA THR A 312 9.17 22.94 -18.35
C THR A 312 9.23 21.44 -18.59
N THR A 313 10.28 20.94 -19.24
CA THR A 313 10.50 19.52 -19.49
C THR A 313 10.48 18.69 -18.22
N ASN A 314 11.07 19.20 -17.13
CA ASN A 314 11.10 18.45 -15.88
C ASN A 314 9.74 18.40 -15.20
N ARG A 315 9.04 19.53 -15.13
CA ARG A 315 7.71 19.65 -14.49
C ARG A 315 6.59 19.02 -15.30
N SER A 316 6.78 18.84 -16.61
CA SER A 316 5.78 18.27 -17.51
C SER A 316 5.98 16.79 -17.83
N ARG A 317 7.00 16.15 -17.26
CA ARG A 317 7.39 14.77 -17.60
C ARG A 317 6.41 13.75 -17.02
N VAL A 318 5.90 12.87 -17.88
CA VAL A 318 5.13 11.68 -17.51
C VAL A 318 6.02 10.45 -17.48
N PHE A 319 6.89 10.29 -18.49
CA PHE A 319 7.76 9.14 -18.62
C PHE A 319 8.96 9.38 -19.56
N GLN A 320 10.11 8.77 -19.28
CA GLN A 320 11.23 8.69 -20.22
C GLN A 320 11.56 7.23 -20.57
N ALA A 321 11.20 6.81 -21.79
CA ALA A 321 11.40 5.44 -22.26
C ALA A 321 12.86 5.22 -22.68
N TYR A 322 13.43 4.07 -22.32
CA TYR A 322 14.79 3.69 -22.67
C TYR A 322 14.80 2.47 -23.59
N LYS A 323 15.88 2.31 -24.36
CA LYS A 323 16.23 1.11 -25.13
C LYS A 323 17.67 0.72 -24.82
N GLN A 324 18.04 -0.51 -25.14
CA GLN A 324 19.43 -0.97 -25.02
C GLN A 324 19.99 -1.29 -26.39
N THR A 325 21.10 -0.64 -26.77
CA THR A 325 21.75 -0.83 -28.07
C THR A 325 22.92 -1.80 -28.02
N THR A 326 23.37 -2.19 -26.83
CA THR A 326 24.42 -3.18 -26.59
C THR A 326 23.80 -4.51 -26.17
N ALA A 327 24.44 -5.63 -26.49
CA ALA A 327 23.91 -6.96 -26.20
C ALA A 327 23.55 -7.15 -24.71
N PRO A 328 22.35 -7.68 -24.37
CA PRO A 328 21.24 -7.94 -25.28
C PRO A 328 20.62 -6.64 -25.82
N VAL A 329 20.44 -6.56 -27.15
CA VAL A 329 19.75 -5.41 -27.76
C VAL A 329 18.27 -5.49 -27.40
N LEU A 330 17.75 -4.45 -26.75
CA LEU A 330 16.37 -4.37 -26.29
C LEU A 330 15.68 -3.14 -26.90
N PRO A 331 14.47 -3.29 -27.44
CA PRO A 331 13.70 -2.16 -27.96
C PRO A 331 13.21 -1.26 -26.83
N TYR A 332 12.62 -0.13 -27.21
CA TYR A 332 11.81 0.65 -26.28
C TYR A 332 10.61 -0.16 -25.75
N PRO A 333 10.08 0.18 -24.57
CA PRO A 333 8.86 -0.42 -24.04
C PRO A 333 7.66 -0.24 -24.97
N GLN A 334 6.67 -1.13 -24.82
CA GLN A 334 5.31 -0.87 -25.29
C GLN A 334 4.50 -0.21 -24.17
N LEU A 335 3.82 0.91 -24.48
CA LEU A 335 3.24 1.81 -23.48
C LEU A 335 1.78 2.14 -23.80
N TYR A 336 0.90 1.89 -22.83
CA TYR A 336 -0.44 2.45 -22.80
C TYR A 336 -0.47 3.59 -21.76
N ILE A 337 -0.61 4.84 -22.23
CA ILE A 337 -0.58 6.03 -21.37
C ILE A 337 -1.86 6.83 -21.55
N ALA A 338 -2.65 6.97 -20.48
CA ALA A 338 -3.94 7.65 -20.53
C ALA A 338 -4.37 8.28 -19.19
N GLY A 339 -5.05 9.42 -19.26
CA GLY A 339 -5.75 10.08 -18.15
C GLY A 339 -4.88 10.55 -16.98
N ASN A 340 -3.55 10.55 -17.14
CA ASN A 340 -2.65 11.12 -16.15
C ASN A 340 -2.85 12.64 -16.05
N TYR A 341 -2.78 13.15 -14.83
CA TYR A 341 -2.91 14.58 -14.54
C TYR A 341 -1.56 15.15 -14.17
N VAL A 342 -1.16 16.25 -14.81
CA VAL A 342 0.10 16.96 -14.53
C VAL A 342 -0.22 18.36 -14.04
N ASP A 343 -0.06 18.57 -12.73
CA ASP A 343 -0.31 19.83 -12.04
C ASP A 343 0.48 20.98 -12.69
N GLY A 344 -0.23 22.07 -13.02
CA GLY A 344 0.35 23.23 -13.70
C GLY A 344 0.64 23.03 -15.20
N ASN A 345 0.28 21.88 -15.80
CA ASN A 345 0.47 21.63 -17.23
C ASN A 345 -0.81 21.09 -17.90
N PRO A 346 -1.74 21.96 -18.32
CA PRO A 346 -2.97 21.53 -19.00
C PRO A 346 -2.71 20.86 -20.35
N THR A 347 -1.63 21.24 -21.04
CA THR A 347 -1.26 20.68 -22.35
C THR A 347 -0.91 19.19 -22.27
N VAL A 348 -0.08 18.80 -21.28
CA VAL A 348 0.26 17.39 -21.05
C VAL A 348 -0.90 16.63 -20.39
N THR A 349 -1.68 17.29 -19.52
CA THR A 349 -2.88 16.69 -18.94
C THR A 349 -3.90 16.29 -20.01
N ALA A 350 -4.14 17.15 -21.01
CA ALA A 350 -5.03 16.86 -22.12
C ALA A 350 -4.45 15.85 -23.13
N ALA A 351 -3.12 15.76 -23.22
CA ALA A 351 -2.42 14.89 -24.16
C ALA A 351 -1.12 14.33 -23.54
N ASN A 352 -1.23 13.26 -22.76
CA ASN A 352 -0.13 12.72 -21.93
C ASN A 352 1.14 12.42 -22.71
N TRP A 353 1.04 12.01 -23.97
CA TRP A 353 2.19 11.72 -24.83
C TRP A 353 3.11 12.92 -25.09
N LYS A 354 2.64 14.16 -24.86
CA LYS A 354 3.50 15.36 -24.89
C LYS A 354 4.48 15.43 -23.71
N GLY A 355 4.21 14.69 -22.63
CA GLY A 355 5.11 14.54 -21.48
C GLY A 355 6.01 13.31 -21.56
N VAL A 356 6.01 12.59 -22.70
CA VAL A 356 6.80 11.37 -22.90
C VAL A 356 7.99 11.66 -23.80
N SER A 357 9.16 11.16 -23.44
CA SER A 357 10.38 11.29 -24.25
C SER A 357 11.06 9.95 -24.45
N MET A 358 11.59 9.71 -25.65
CA MET A 358 12.36 8.51 -26.01
C MET A 358 13.86 8.83 -25.86
N ASN A 359 14.57 8.17 -24.94
CA ASN A 359 15.96 8.49 -24.64
C ASN A 359 16.90 8.16 -25.82
N GLY A 360 17.32 9.19 -26.57
CA GLY A 360 18.07 9.02 -27.82
C GLY A 360 17.22 8.47 -28.98
N GLY A 361 15.90 8.69 -28.94
CA GLY A 361 14.95 8.22 -29.95
C GLY A 361 14.36 9.34 -30.82
N THR A 362 13.52 8.91 -31.75
CA THR A 362 12.83 9.74 -32.74
C THR A 362 11.31 9.70 -32.56
N ALA A 363 10.58 10.51 -33.34
CA ALA A 363 9.12 10.41 -33.40
C ALA A 363 8.64 9.04 -33.93
N ALA A 364 9.41 8.39 -34.81
CA ALA A 364 9.08 7.05 -35.29
C ALA A 364 9.18 6.01 -34.15
N ASP A 365 10.20 6.11 -33.30
CA ASP A 365 10.32 5.26 -32.10
C ASP A 365 9.12 5.47 -31.15
N THR A 366 8.65 6.72 -31.03
CA THR A 366 7.46 7.04 -30.22
C THR A 366 6.22 6.35 -30.78
N ALA A 367 6.04 6.35 -32.11
CA ALA A 367 4.91 5.68 -32.76
C ALA A 367 4.94 4.15 -32.58
N LEU A 368 6.13 3.53 -32.59
CA LEU A 368 6.31 2.10 -32.36
C LEU A 368 6.12 1.68 -30.89
N SER A 369 6.40 2.59 -29.94
CA SER A 369 6.24 2.34 -28.51
C SER A 369 4.79 2.46 -28.04
N LYS A 370 3.96 3.25 -28.74
CA LYS A 370 2.58 3.54 -28.34
C LYS A 370 1.62 2.42 -28.70
N VAL A 371 0.87 1.92 -27.71
CA VAL A 371 -0.26 1.00 -27.94
C VAL A 371 -1.61 1.65 -27.67
N ALA A 372 -2.66 1.18 -28.36
CA ALA A 372 -4.01 1.77 -28.29
C ALA A 372 -4.89 1.17 -27.16
N THR A 373 -4.58 -0.05 -26.71
CA THR A 373 -5.34 -0.77 -25.67
C THR A 373 -4.43 -1.09 -24.49
N PRO A 374 -4.96 -1.02 -23.24
CA PRO A 374 -4.18 -1.40 -22.07
C PRO A 374 -3.82 -2.89 -22.10
N PHE A 375 -2.66 -3.22 -21.56
CA PHE A 375 -2.24 -4.60 -21.33
C PHE A 375 -3.13 -5.23 -20.25
N ASN A 376 -3.53 -6.49 -20.46
CA ASN A 376 -4.33 -7.23 -19.49
C ASN A 376 -3.43 -7.81 -18.39
N VAL A 377 -3.21 -7.05 -17.31
CA VAL A 377 -2.43 -7.50 -16.15
C VAL A 377 -3.33 -8.13 -15.09
N ALA A 378 -4.21 -7.32 -14.50
CA ALA A 378 -5.20 -7.73 -13.51
C ALA A 378 -6.30 -6.65 -13.37
N PRO A 379 -7.51 -7.00 -12.92
CA PRO A 379 -8.55 -6.02 -12.64
C PRO A 379 -8.15 -5.13 -11.44
N LEU A 380 -8.44 -3.83 -11.57
CA LEU A 380 -8.20 -2.79 -10.56
C LEU A 380 -9.37 -1.82 -10.54
N ASN A 381 -9.81 -1.41 -9.36
CA ASN A 381 -10.69 -0.26 -9.21
C ASN A 381 -9.94 0.99 -9.68
N THR A 382 -10.46 1.61 -10.75
CA THR A 382 -9.79 2.73 -11.42
C THR A 382 -10.51 4.02 -11.14
N GLN A 383 -9.81 4.97 -10.54
CA GLN A 383 -10.29 6.32 -10.29
C GLN A 383 -9.76 7.28 -11.36
N THR A 384 -10.32 8.49 -11.45
CA THR A 384 -9.63 9.59 -12.16
C THR A 384 -8.37 9.98 -11.39
N ALA A 385 -7.38 10.60 -12.05
CA ALA A 385 -6.15 11.01 -11.37
C ALA A 385 -6.41 11.97 -10.19
N GLN A 386 -7.40 12.86 -10.30
CA GLN A 386 -7.77 13.77 -9.21
C GLN A 386 -8.49 13.07 -8.05
N ALA A 387 -9.34 12.08 -8.34
CA ALA A 387 -9.96 11.27 -7.28
C ALA A 387 -8.93 10.37 -6.59
N ALA A 388 -7.98 9.83 -7.36
CA ALA A 388 -6.83 9.09 -6.84
C ALA A 388 -5.98 9.98 -5.93
N TYR A 389 -5.70 11.22 -6.31
CA TYR A 389 -4.98 12.17 -5.46
C TYR A 389 -5.62 12.32 -4.07
N ALA A 390 -6.94 12.51 -4.01
CA ALA A 390 -7.66 12.60 -2.75
C ALA A 390 -7.59 11.29 -1.94
N SER A 391 -7.85 10.15 -2.59
CA SER A 391 -7.86 8.84 -1.92
C SER A 391 -6.47 8.46 -1.41
N VAL A 392 -5.41 8.68 -2.21
CA VAL A 392 -4.03 8.35 -1.84
C VAL A 392 -3.55 9.19 -0.66
N LEU A 393 -3.84 10.50 -0.64
CA LEU A 393 -3.45 11.33 0.51
C LEU A 393 -4.14 10.92 1.82
N GLN A 394 -5.33 10.33 1.72
CA GLN A 394 -6.05 9.80 2.88
C GLN A 394 -5.51 8.43 3.29
N GLY A 395 -5.39 7.50 2.33
CA GLY A 395 -5.21 6.07 2.59
C GLY A 395 -3.79 5.54 2.49
N ALA A 396 -2.88 6.18 1.74
CA ALA A 396 -1.58 5.55 1.46
C ALA A 396 -0.59 5.62 2.62
N GLY A 397 0.20 4.57 2.80
CA GLY A 397 1.19 4.42 3.87
C GLY A 397 0.67 3.60 5.06
N CYS A 398 1.48 3.50 6.11
CA CYS A 398 1.11 2.85 7.35
C CYS A 398 0.14 3.73 8.16
N ILE A 399 -1.16 3.54 7.91
CA ILE A 399 -2.26 4.28 8.55
C ILE A 399 -2.87 3.57 9.76
N LEU A 400 -2.51 2.32 10.01
CA LEU A 400 -2.96 1.55 11.18
C LEU A 400 -1.77 1.11 12.03
N PRO A 401 -1.93 1.11 13.36
CA PRO A 401 -3.13 1.55 14.10
C PRO A 401 -3.42 3.05 14.01
N VAL A 402 -2.39 3.85 13.70
CA VAL A 402 -2.50 5.28 13.39
C VAL A 402 -1.48 5.65 12.33
N ARG A 403 -1.68 6.74 11.59
CA ARG A 403 -0.63 7.38 10.77
C ARG A 403 0.25 8.24 11.67
N ASP A 404 1.56 8.01 11.68
CA ASP A 404 2.47 8.78 12.53
C ASP A 404 2.76 10.20 12.02
N ALA A 405 3.49 10.96 12.84
CA ALA A 405 3.79 12.37 12.58
C ALA A 405 4.62 12.60 11.30
N LEU A 406 5.51 11.67 10.94
CA LEU A 406 6.30 11.80 9.71
C LEU A 406 5.41 11.66 8.49
N ASP A 407 4.62 10.58 8.42
CA ASP A 407 3.75 10.30 7.29
C ASP A 407 2.66 11.38 7.16
N GLN A 408 2.18 11.92 8.29
CA GLN A 408 1.29 13.09 8.29
C GLN A 408 1.96 14.33 7.71
N ARG A 409 3.22 14.62 8.09
CA ARG A 409 3.97 15.76 7.52
C ARG A 409 4.15 15.60 6.02
N ILE A 410 4.49 14.40 5.53
CA ILE A 410 4.60 14.13 4.08
C ILE A 410 3.29 14.39 3.35
N VAL A 411 2.15 13.94 3.89
CA VAL A 411 0.83 14.24 3.30
C VAL A 411 0.56 15.75 3.26
N GLN A 412 0.89 16.47 4.34
CA GLN A 412 0.77 17.92 4.41
C GLN A 412 1.69 18.62 3.40
N ASP A 413 2.90 18.12 3.19
CA ASP A 413 3.82 18.64 2.19
C ASP A 413 3.25 18.53 0.77
N VAL A 414 2.64 17.39 0.45
CA VAL A 414 1.99 17.19 -0.85
C VAL A 414 0.78 18.14 -1.03
N GLN A 415 0.01 18.36 0.02
CA GLN A 415 -1.15 19.27 0.01
C GLN A 415 -0.72 20.74 -0.16
N ASN A 416 0.27 21.17 0.63
CA ASN A 416 0.71 22.57 0.70
C ASN A 416 1.77 22.92 -0.35
N ARG A 417 2.25 21.93 -1.11
CA ARG A 417 3.38 22.06 -2.04
C ARG A 417 4.67 22.53 -1.32
N THR A 418 4.98 21.90 -0.19
CA THR A 418 6.17 22.18 0.63
C THR A 418 7.12 20.97 0.73
N GLY A 419 8.11 21.06 1.61
CA GLY A 419 9.13 20.03 1.85
C GLY A 419 10.24 19.98 0.78
N ALA A 420 11.21 19.11 1.00
CA ALA A 420 12.44 19.05 0.21
C ALA A 420 12.99 17.62 0.10
N ILE A 421 13.87 17.38 -0.88
CA ILE A 421 14.77 16.22 -0.86
C ILE A 421 15.80 16.44 0.25
N ILE A 422 16.05 15.40 1.06
CA ILE A 422 16.90 15.47 2.25
C ILE A 422 18.13 14.58 2.11
N ASP A 423 19.18 14.90 2.87
CA ASP A 423 20.44 14.15 2.84
C ASP A 423 20.59 13.17 4.02
N VAL A 424 19.97 13.47 5.17
CA VAL A 424 19.95 12.64 6.40
C VAL A 424 18.53 12.67 6.97
N GLN A 425 18.10 11.59 7.64
CA GLN A 425 16.77 11.48 8.28
C GLN A 425 16.37 12.76 9.02
N GLY A 426 15.10 13.17 8.92
CA GLY A 426 14.63 14.40 9.56
C GLY A 426 15.08 15.71 8.91
N GLY A 427 15.87 15.66 7.82
CA GLY A 427 16.31 16.85 7.09
C GLY A 427 17.59 17.48 7.62
N PHE A 428 18.40 16.74 8.40
CA PHE A 428 19.70 17.22 8.83
C PHE A 428 20.68 17.35 7.65
N PRO A 429 21.69 18.24 7.75
CA PRO A 429 22.75 18.32 6.75
C PRO A 429 23.48 16.99 6.55
N ALA A 430 23.99 16.74 5.35
CA ALA A 430 24.81 15.57 5.04
C ALA A 430 25.93 15.37 6.06
N LYS A 431 26.23 14.10 6.38
CA LYS A 431 27.28 13.69 7.33
C LYS A 431 27.02 14.13 8.79
N THR A 432 25.79 14.51 9.13
CA THR A 432 25.40 14.74 10.53
C THR A 432 25.53 13.44 11.34
N PRO A 433 26.24 13.43 12.49
CA PRO A 433 26.40 12.23 13.29
C PRO A 433 25.07 11.64 13.75
N ILE A 434 24.96 10.31 13.76
CA ILE A 434 23.76 9.59 14.20
C ILE A 434 23.35 9.98 15.63
N SER A 435 24.30 10.29 16.51
CA SER A 435 24.02 10.78 17.87
C SER A 435 23.20 12.07 17.91
N THR A 436 23.20 12.84 16.82
CA THR A 436 22.38 14.05 16.64
C THR A 436 21.10 13.75 15.88
N SER A 437 21.16 12.97 14.81
CA SER A 437 20.01 12.71 13.95
C SER A 437 19.06 11.60 14.44
N ILE A 438 19.43 10.85 15.48
CA ILE A 438 18.59 9.78 16.08
C ILE A 438 17.22 10.28 16.55
N VAL A 439 17.10 11.57 16.88
CA VAL A 439 15.85 12.21 17.30
C VAL A 439 14.83 12.37 16.15
N ALA A 440 15.23 12.06 14.90
CA ALA A 440 14.36 12.18 13.73
C ALA A 440 13.25 11.12 13.69
N TRP A 441 13.49 9.91 14.24
CA TRP A 441 12.47 8.87 14.25
C TRP A 441 11.29 9.29 15.13
N PRO A 442 10.04 9.19 14.64
CA PRO A 442 8.87 9.43 15.47
C PRO A 442 8.88 8.55 16.71
N VAL A 443 8.65 9.16 17.88
CA VAL A 443 8.34 8.40 19.09
C VAL A 443 6.97 7.79 18.91
N LEU A 444 6.89 6.46 18.97
CA LEU A 444 5.62 5.72 18.90
C LEU A 444 5.09 5.53 20.31
N THR A 445 3.90 6.07 20.57
CA THR A 445 3.21 5.95 21.85
C THR A 445 2.55 4.59 21.94
N CYS A 446 2.97 3.78 22.91
CA CYS A 446 2.50 2.41 23.01
C CYS A 446 1.40 2.24 24.06
N GLY A 447 0.46 1.35 23.75
CA GLY A 447 -0.53 0.83 24.68
C GLY A 447 -0.22 -0.60 25.09
N ALA A 448 -1.00 -1.12 26.04
CA ALA A 448 -0.98 -2.55 26.34
C ALA A 448 -1.53 -3.34 25.14
N ALA A 449 -0.90 -4.46 24.81
CA ALA A 449 -1.50 -5.41 23.89
C ALA A 449 -2.75 -6.04 24.54
N PRO A 450 -3.82 -6.30 23.77
CA PRO A 450 -4.93 -7.10 24.24
C PRO A 450 -4.47 -8.50 24.71
N VAL A 451 -5.16 -9.05 25.71
CA VAL A 451 -4.93 -10.41 26.18
C VAL A 451 -5.38 -11.42 25.13
N ASP A 452 -4.58 -12.46 24.94
CA ASP A 452 -4.76 -13.61 24.04
C ASP A 452 -4.20 -14.81 24.83
N SER A 453 -5.11 -15.57 25.41
CA SER A 453 -4.80 -16.56 26.45
C SER A 453 -4.26 -17.88 25.89
N ASP A 454 -4.50 -18.16 24.60
CA ASP A 454 -4.00 -19.36 23.92
C ASP A 454 -2.94 -19.11 22.84
N HIS A 455 -2.57 -17.83 22.65
CA HIS A 455 -1.50 -17.37 21.78
C HIS A 455 -1.73 -17.69 20.30
N ASP A 456 -3.00 -17.64 19.87
CA ASP A 456 -3.41 -17.99 18.52
C ASP A 456 -3.44 -16.80 17.54
N GLY A 457 -3.13 -15.60 18.06
CA GLY A 457 -3.05 -14.37 17.29
C GLY A 457 -4.33 -13.52 17.34
N MET A 458 -5.39 -14.01 18.00
CA MET A 458 -6.65 -13.30 18.23
C MET A 458 -6.83 -12.98 19.73
N PRO A 459 -7.27 -11.76 20.10
CA PRO A 459 -7.55 -11.44 21.49
C PRO A 459 -8.79 -12.17 22.03
N ASP A 460 -8.79 -12.54 23.31
CA ASP A 460 -9.90 -13.21 24.00
C ASP A 460 -11.24 -12.48 23.81
N VAL A 461 -11.20 -11.13 23.83
CA VAL A 461 -12.38 -10.29 23.66
C VAL A 461 -12.94 -10.41 22.24
N TYR A 462 -12.08 -10.48 21.22
CA TYR A 462 -12.52 -10.70 19.84
C TYR A 462 -13.15 -12.08 19.71
N GLU A 463 -12.50 -13.10 20.26
CA GLU A 463 -12.97 -14.48 20.18
C GLU A 463 -14.34 -14.65 20.82
N LEU A 464 -14.53 -14.18 22.06
CA LEU A 464 -15.83 -14.22 22.75
C LEU A 464 -16.93 -13.52 21.95
N ASN A 465 -16.62 -12.35 21.37
CA ASN A 465 -17.58 -11.59 20.56
C ASN A 465 -17.93 -12.27 19.23
N ASN A 466 -17.10 -13.20 18.76
CA ASN A 466 -17.31 -13.93 17.50
C ASN A 466 -17.68 -15.42 17.74
N GLY A 467 -17.97 -15.81 18.98
CA GLY A 467 -18.37 -17.18 19.32
C GLY A 467 -17.25 -18.20 19.24
N LEU A 468 -16.00 -17.76 19.36
CA LEU A 468 -14.79 -18.58 19.44
C LEU A 468 -14.41 -18.83 20.92
N ALA A 469 -13.45 -19.72 21.16
CA ALA A 469 -13.10 -20.15 22.50
C ALA A 469 -11.68 -19.68 22.88
N PRO A 470 -11.53 -18.70 23.80
CA PRO A 470 -10.22 -18.08 24.13
C PRO A 470 -9.11 -18.97 24.68
N LEU A 471 -9.35 -20.27 24.81
CA LEU A 471 -8.41 -21.27 25.31
C LEU A 471 -8.19 -22.39 24.27
N ASN A 472 -8.62 -22.19 23.02
CA ASN A 472 -8.59 -23.16 21.95
C ASN A 472 -7.86 -22.61 20.71
N PRO A 473 -6.52 -22.76 20.65
CA PRO A 473 -5.73 -22.10 19.62
C PRO A 473 -5.99 -22.71 18.23
N ALA A 474 -6.63 -23.87 18.15
CA ALA A 474 -6.92 -24.55 16.89
C ALA A 474 -7.99 -23.81 16.08
N ASP A 475 -8.88 -23.04 16.71
CA ASP A 475 -9.97 -22.39 16.00
C ASP A 475 -9.52 -21.22 15.11
N ARG A 476 -8.30 -20.68 15.31
CA ARG A 476 -7.62 -19.76 14.38
C ARG A 476 -7.66 -20.20 12.91
N GLN A 477 -7.61 -21.52 12.67
CA GLN A 477 -7.56 -22.11 11.33
C GLN A 477 -8.95 -22.52 10.79
N PHE A 478 -10.00 -22.47 11.62
CA PHE A 478 -11.35 -22.80 11.15
C PHE A 478 -11.80 -21.78 10.11
N ILE A 479 -12.42 -22.29 9.05
CA ILE A 479 -12.86 -21.47 7.91
C ILE A 479 -14.28 -21.00 8.16
N ALA A 480 -14.46 -19.68 8.20
CA ALA A 480 -15.78 -19.06 8.31
C ALA A 480 -16.53 -19.12 6.96
N ALA A 481 -17.82 -18.79 6.97
CA ALA A 481 -18.67 -18.84 5.79
C ALA A 481 -18.20 -17.96 4.61
N ASN A 482 -17.38 -16.95 4.88
CA ASN A 482 -16.78 -16.05 3.88
C ASN A 482 -15.48 -16.58 3.25
N GLY A 483 -15.03 -17.79 3.63
CA GLY A 483 -13.85 -18.46 3.07
C GLY A 483 -12.52 -18.10 3.71
N TYR A 484 -12.49 -17.18 4.69
CA TYR A 484 -11.30 -16.82 5.46
C TYR A 484 -11.19 -17.64 6.74
N THR A 485 -9.96 -17.84 7.24
CA THR A 485 -9.80 -18.39 8.59
C THR A 485 -10.27 -17.40 9.66
N ASN A 486 -10.55 -17.85 10.88
CA ASN A 486 -10.89 -16.96 11.98
C ASN A 486 -9.79 -15.92 12.25
N LEU A 487 -8.53 -16.34 12.21
CA LEU A 487 -7.40 -15.41 12.33
C LEU A 487 -7.41 -14.36 11.21
N GLU A 488 -7.64 -14.75 9.97
CA GLU A 488 -7.76 -13.78 8.87
C GLU A 488 -8.94 -12.84 9.06
N ASN A 489 -10.09 -13.33 9.56
CA ASN A 489 -11.22 -12.46 9.87
C ASN A 489 -10.89 -11.43 10.95
N TYR A 490 -10.14 -11.83 11.99
CA TYR A 490 -9.62 -10.88 12.98
C TYR A 490 -8.75 -9.83 12.32
N LEU A 491 -7.70 -10.26 11.59
CA LEU A 491 -6.75 -9.36 10.93
C LEU A 491 -7.41 -8.41 9.92
N ASN A 492 -8.44 -8.87 9.21
CA ASN A 492 -9.20 -8.09 8.25
C ASN A 492 -10.19 -7.15 8.94
N GLY A 493 -10.78 -7.56 10.06
CA GLY A 493 -11.70 -6.76 10.87
C GLY A 493 -11.03 -5.51 11.45
N LEU A 494 -9.75 -5.60 11.79
CA LEU A 494 -8.93 -4.46 12.24
C LEU A 494 -8.81 -3.35 11.19
N VAL A 495 -9.03 -3.66 9.90
CA VAL A 495 -8.84 -2.72 8.77
C VAL A 495 -10.11 -1.88 8.50
N THR A 496 -11.11 -1.94 9.36
CA THR A 496 -12.43 -1.34 9.11
C THR A 496 -12.59 0.03 9.77
N VAL A 497 -12.04 1.11 9.17
CA VAL A 497 -12.70 2.42 8.90
C VAL A 497 -11.84 3.23 7.90
N ILE A 498 -11.62 2.82 6.64
CA ILE A 498 -11.56 3.68 5.42
C ILE A 498 -11.68 2.78 4.15
N SER A 499 -12.69 1.92 4.08
CA SER A 499 -13.05 1.27 2.80
C SER A 499 -14.27 1.99 2.25
N GLY A 500 -14.02 3.01 1.42
CA GLY A 500 -15.06 3.70 0.70
C GLY A 500 -15.74 2.75 -0.29
N THR A 501 -16.92 2.25 0.05
CA THR A 501 -18.03 2.09 -0.91
C THR A 501 -19.37 1.87 -0.19
N ARG A 502 -20.13 2.96 -0.02
CA ARG A 502 -21.57 3.15 -0.34
C ARG A 502 -22.00 4.52 0.23
N ALA A 503 -22.76 5.37 -0.44
CA ALA A 503 -23.59 5.22 -1.62
C ALA A 503 -23.42 6.41 -2.58
N THR A 504 -23.64 6.15 -3.87
CA THR A 504 -24.04 7.16 -4.83
C THR A 504 -25.16 8.03 -4.24
N GLY A 505 -24.91 9.34 -4.06
CA GLY A 505 -25.99 10.31 -3.83
C GLY A 505 -26.02 11.05 -2.49
N ALA A 506 -24.94 11.14 -1.71
CA ALA A 506 -24.88 12.12 -0.62
C ALA A 506 -23.59 12.92 -0.67
N VAL A 507 -23.72 14.20 -1.00
CA VAL A 507 -22.67 15.20 -0.85
C VAL A 507 -22.23 15.21 0.62
N SER A 508 -20.97 14.87 0.90
CA SER A 508 -20.33 15.08 2.20
C SER A 508 -20.45 16.57 2.54
N GLN A 509 -21.39 16.94 3.41
CA GLN A 509 -21.47 18.30 3.92
C GLN A 509 -20.51 18.44 5.10
N PRO A 510 -19.66 19.49 5.12
CA PRO A 510 -18.80 19.77 6.26
C PRO A 510 -19.64 20.09 7.51
N LEU A 511 -19.09 19.83 8.69
CA LEU A 511 -19.70 20.24 9.97
C LEU A 511 -19.83 21.78 9.97
N ARG A 512 -21.03 22.31 10.19
CA ARG A 512 -21.27 23.77 10.18
C ARG A 512 -21.31 24.31 11.60
N LEU A 513 -20.63 25.42 11.80
CA LEU A 513 -20.50 26.07 13.10
C LEU A 513 -21.12 27.47 13.02
N TYR A 514 -22.06 27.78 13.92
CA TYR A 514 -22.69 29.09 14.04
C TYR A 514 -22.34 29.69 15.40
N PRO A 515 -21.29 30.54 15.47
CA PRO A 515 -20.92 31.18 16.72
C PRO A 515 -21.96 32.23 17.12
N ASN A 516 -22.27 32.27 18.41
CA ASN A 516 -23.03 33.32 19.07
C ASN A 516 -22.17 33.92 20.20
N PRO A 517 -21.29 34.90 19.88
CA PRO A 517 -20.37 35.49 20.84
C PRO A 517 -21.07 36.20 22.01
N ALA A 518 -22.28 36.74 21.80
CA ALA A 518 -23.03 37.44 22.84
C ALA A 518 -23.54 36.51 23.97
N ALA A 519 -23.59 35.21 23.70
CA ALA A 519 -24.03 34.19 24.66
C ALA A 519 -22.95 33.15 24.98
N GLU A 520 -21.69 33.41 24.57
CA GLU A 520 -20.56 32.47 24.71
C GLU A 520 -20.89 31.05 24.23
N GLN A 521 -21.61 30.95 23.11
CA GLN A 521 -22.15 29.69 22.62
C GLN A 521 -21.77 29.46 21.15
N LEU A 522 -21.54 28.20 20.81
CA LEU A 522 -21.36 27.72 19.44
C LEU A 522 -22.48 26.72 19.13
N THR A 523 -23.29 26.97 18.10
CA THR A 523 -24.20 25.95 17.60
C THR A 523 -23.47 25.09 16.56
N VAL A 524 -23.35 23.80 16.85
CA VAL A 524 -22.75 22.80 15.95
C VAL A 524 -23.89 22.10 15.21
N GLU A 525 -24.06 22.39 13.92
CA GLU A 525 -25.03 21.70 13.07
C GLU A 525 -24.42 20.39 12.55
N HIS A 526 -25.11 19.28 12.76
CA HIS A 526 -24.64 17.94 12.47
C HIS A 526 -25.80 17.07 11.91
N PRO A 527 -25.52 15.92 11.27
CA PRO A 527 -26.57 14.97 10.88
C PRO A 527 -27.44 14.55 12.06
N ARG A 528 -28.64 14.01 11.79
CA ARG A 528 -29.56 13.53 12.82
C ARG A 528 -28.85 12.54 13.77
N ALA A 529 -28.68 12.94 15.03
CA ALA A 529 -27.89 12.21 16.01
C ALA A 529 -28.56 10.92 16.50
N SER A 530 -27.81 9.83 16.58
CA SER A 530 -28.21 8.64 17.34
C SER A 530 -28.10 8.87 18.85
N ALA A 531 -28.46 7.85 19.65
CA ALA A 531 -28.29 7.89 21.10
C ALA A 531 -26.81 7.86 21.56
N GLU A 532 -25.91 7.48 20.64
CA GLU A 532 -24.47 7.30 20.84
C GLU A 532 -23.64 8.47 20.33
N ALA A 533 -24.28 9.46 19.69
CA ALA A 533 -23.58 10.61 19.12
C ALA A 533 -22.83 11.43 20.19
N SER A 534 -21.74 12.07 19.78
CA SER A 534 -20.94 12.98 20.62
C SER A 534 -20.43 14.19 19.84
N VAL A 535 -20.30 15.33 20.52
CA VAL A 535 -19.59 16.52 20.03
C VAL A 535 -18.43 16.81 20.97
N SER A 536 -17.20 16.65 20.51
CA SER A 536 -15.98 16.88 21.29
C SER A 536 -15.23 18.12 20.79
N VAL A 537 -14.62 18.86 21.70
CA VAL A 537 -13.78 20.04 21.41
C VAL A 537 -12.35 19.75 21.83
N TYR A 538 -11.40 19.96 20.93
CA TYR A 538 -9.98 19.74 21.15
C TYR A 538 -9.20 21.05 20.98
N ASN A 539 -8.20 21.28 21.83
CA ASN A 539 -7.24 22.35 21.63
C ASN A 539 -6.22 21.97 20.54
N PHE A 540 -5.36 22.91 20.12
CA PHE A 540 -4.40 22.70 19.02
C PHE A 540 -3.30 21.66 19.31
N VAL A 541 -3.08 21.31 20.59
CA VAL A 541 -2.16 20.23 21.00
C VAL A 541 -2.87 18.87 21.09
N GLY A 542 -4.14 18.78 20.66
CA GLY A 542 -4.89 17.52 20.56
C GLY A 542 -5.55 17.05 21.85
N GLN A 543 -5.55 17.85 22.92
CA GLN A 543 -6.23 17.50 24.17
C GLN A 543 -7.73 17.83 24.07
N ARG A 544 -8.59 16.89 24.47
CA ARG A 544 -10.03 17.13 24.57
C ARG A 544 -10.33 18.03 25.75
N VAL A 545 -10.80 19.25 25.47
CA VAL A 545 -11.09 20.29 26.47
C VAL A 545 -12.57 20.34 26.85
N ALA A 546 -13.46 19.82 26.00
CA ALA A 546 -14.90 19.70 26.31
C ALA A 546 -15.55 18.56 25.51
N SER A 547 -16.68 18.06 26.00
CA SER A 547 -17.52 17.08 25.32
C SER A 547 -18.99 17.31 25.64
N PHE A 548 -19.85 17.20 24.64
CA PHE A 548 -21.28 17.46 24.69
C PHE A 548 -22.02 16.29 24.05
N LYS A 549 -23.17 15.94 24.62
CA LYS A 549 -24.04 14.88 24.09
C LYS A 549 -25.16 15.50 23.27
N PRO A 550 -25.23 15.26 21.94
CA PRO A 550 -26.38 15.63 21.13
C PRO A 550 -27.67 14.98 21.65
N ALA A 551 -28.78 15.70 21.51
CA ALA A 551 -30.10 15.11 21.74
C ALA A 551 -30.37 14.05 20.65
N ALA A 552 -30.84 12.86 21.04
CA ALA A 552 -31.20 11.81 20.08
C ALA A 552 -32.27 12.33 19.10
N GLY A 553 -32.02 12.20 17.81
CA GLY A 553 -32.85 12.75 16.74
C GLY A 553 -32.60 14.24 16.42
N GLY A 554 -31.75 14.93 17.18
CA GLY A 554 -31.39 16.33 16.97
C GLY A 554 -30.42 16.51 15.79
N VAL A 555 -30.47 17.69 15.16
CA VAL A 555 -29.62 18.08 14.02
C VAL A 555 -28.66 19.24 14.34
N ALA A 556 -28.66 19.69 15.60
CA ALA A 556 -27.72 20.67 16.09
C ALA A 556 -27.50 20.49 17.59
N THR A 557 -26.29 20.81 18.05
CA THR A 557 -25.92 20.77 19.46
C THR A 557 -25.33 22.12 19.88
N PRO A 558 -25.90 22.79 20.89
CA PRO A 558 -25.28 23.95 21.50
C PRO A 558 -24.07 23.54 22.34
N VAL A 559 -22.94 24.19 22.09
CA VAL A 559 -21.67 24.03 22.80
C VAL A 559 -21.39 25.32 23.56
N ASN A 560 -21.23 25.23 24.88
CA ASN A 560 -20.86 26.38 25.70
C ASN A 560 -19.33 26.59 25.62
N LEU A 561 -18.90 27.80 25.26
CA LEU A 561 -17.49 28.19 25.10
C LEU A 561 -16.94 28.98 26.29
N GLY A 562 -17.76 29.40 27.25
CA GLY A 562 -17.36 30.30 28.34
C GLY A 562 -16.26 29.76 29.27
N THR A 563 -16.00 28.46 29.22
CA THR A 563 -14.92 27.80 29.97
C THR A 563 -13.66 27.54 29.14
N LEU A 564 -13.69 27.83 27.83
CA LEU A 564 -12.56 27.60 26.93
C LEU A 564 -11.65 28.82 26.91
N ALA A 565 -10.34 28.60 26.99
CA ALA A 565 -9.35 29.66 26.79
C ALA A 565 -9.48 30.27 25.39
N LYS A 566 -8.94 31.48 25.20
CA LYS A 566 -8.79 32.04 23.84
C LYS A 566 -7.83 31.18 23.03
N GLY A 567 -8.16 30.89 21.78
CA GLY A 567 -7.32 30.04 20.93
C GLY A 567 -8.07 29.31 19.82
N ASN A 568 -7.33 28.45 19.11
CA ASN A 568 -7.85 27.65 18.02
C ASN A 568 -8.29 26.27 18.51
N TYR A 569 -9.47 25.85 18.06
CA TYR A 569 -10.11 24.60 18.46
C TYR A 569 -10.53 23.78 17.25
N LEU A 570 -10.48 22.46 17.42
CA LEU A 570 -11.09 21.48 16.53
C LEU A 570 -12.36 20.94 17.19
N VAL A 571 -13.50 21.11 16.50
CA VAL A 571 -14.78 20.53 16.90
C VAL A 571 -15.01 19.27 16.08
N VAL A 572 -15.33 18.17 16.77
CA VAL A 572 -15.53 16.85 16.17
C VAL A 572 -16.90 16.33 16.56
N TYR A 573 -17.73 16.00 15.56
CA TYR A 573 -18.97 15.24 15.74
C TYR A 573 -18.71 13.78 15.39
N THR A 574 -19.11 12.85 16.25
CA THR A 574 -18.99 11.40 16.02
C THR A 574 -20.32 10.70 16.26
N ASP A 575 -20.72 9.78 15.38
CA ASP A 575 -21.92 8.95 15.54
C ASP A 575 -21.80 7.67 14.70
N ALA A 576 -21.84 6.49 15.31
CA ALA A 576 -21.74 5.12 14.74
C ALA A 576 -20.77 4.92 13.54
N ASN A 577 -21.04 5.54 12.39
CA ASN A 577 -20.25 5.46 11.14
C ASN A 577 -19.90 6.84 10.53
N VAL A 578 -20.11 7.94 11.25
CA VAL A 578 -19.91 9.32 10.79
C VAL A 578 -18.97 10.03 11.76
N SER A 579 -17.90 10.62 11.22
CA SER A 579 -17.03 11.56 11.93
C SER A 579 -16.87 12.82 11.08
N LEU A 580 -17.32 13.96 11.60
CA LEU A 580 -17.24 15.25 10.92
C LEU A 580 -16.43 16.23 11.77
N THR A 581 -15.66 17.10 11.14
CA THR A 581 -14.81 18.06 11.85
C THR A 581 -14.98 19.47 11.31
N ALA A 582 -14.81 20.46 12.17
CA ALA A 582 -14.69 21.86 11.81
C ALA A 582 -13.72 22.58 12.73
N LYS A 583 -13.01 23.58 12.19
CA LYS A 583 -12.12 24.46 12.96
C LYS A 583 -12.89 25.69 13.39
N CYS A 584 -12.64 26.15 14.61
CA CYS A 584 -13.12 27.45 15.09
C CYS A 584 -12.06 28.15 15.94
N THR A 585 -12.15 29.47 16.00
CA THR A 585 -11.28 30.31 16.81
C THR A 585 -12.13 31.02 17.85
N HIS A 586 -11.72 30.90 19.12
CA HIS A 586 -12.30 31.65 20.23
C HIS A 586 -11.41 32.87 20.47
N GLU A 587 -11.91 34.05 20.08
CA GLU A 587 -11.17 35.33 20.10
C GLU A 587 -11.24 36.09 21.42
#